data_AF-A0A7X9KQG9-F1
#
_entry.id   AF-A0A7X9KQG9-F1
#
_cell.length_a   1.000
_cell.length_b   1.000
_cell.length_c   1.000
_cell.angle_alpha   90.00
_cell.angle_beta   90.00
_cell.angle_gamma   90.00
#
_symmetry.space_group_name_H-M   'P 1'
#
loop_
_entity.id
_entity.type
_entity.pdbx_description
1 polymer ?
#
loop_
_entity_poly.entity_id
_entity_poly.type
_entity_poly.pdbx_seq_one_letter_code
_entity_poly.pdbx_strand_id
1 'polypeptide(L)'
;FISFNDRVFNNTLAAFTGLFNYALSVKNIPSSRIYTVISSGVKVQAQKDNNNFWITKLIDSFRIKIKEPSRNVEVINAINEAKLSHLGIVPEERRYTTFLIDIGSGNTKGGYFPNGNTNNFRLFELTWGTKSTANATEKRLGDNNTIENFSRQLYRVLAGNAADEIVYAVNVSNAYNMSDYVAFSGGIAWATAVLMYPELIDNPVVPVTYEEVVKFREQLLKNYSSLSTTFSVPDAIDEDDKQLALKTAKTVNKVFDQRSMLAGTGLLLNIMRQFEGVYEKKQFFLVKNGQVGWVSAYVRQDLEKDQE
;
A
#
# COMPACT_ATOMS: atom_id res chain seq x y z
N PHE A 1 6.71 13.52 3.85
CA PHE A 1 5.47 12.71 3.91
C PHE A 1 5.35 12.12 5.30
N ILE A 2 6.32 11.32 5.73
CA ILE A 2 6.64 11.17 7.16
C ILE A 2 7.52 12.37 7.54
N SER A 3 7.33 12.92 8.72
CA SER A 3 8.18 13.98 9.26
C SER A 3 8.40 13.74 10.74
N PHE A 4 9.57 14.15 11.21
CA PHE A 4 10.01 13.90 12.57
C PHE A 4 10.15 15.24 13.30
N ASN A 5 9.11 15.60 14.03
CA ASN A 5 9.02 16.82 14.83
C ASN A 5 8.05 16.60 16.00
N ASP A 6 8.07 17.52 16.98
CA ASP A 6 7.27 17.37 18.20
C ASP A 6 5.77 17.29 17.94
N ARG A 7 5.23 18.02 16.96
CA ARG A 7 3.80 17.97 16.63
C ARG A 7 3.38 16.58 16.14
N VAL A 8 4.12 16.03 15.18
CA VAL A 8 3.84 14.69 14.64
C VAL A 8 4.06 13.62 15.70
N PHE A 9 5.12 13.76 16.50
CA PHE A 9 5.40 12.87 17.63
C PHE A 9 4.25 12.84 18.63
N ASN A 10 3.79 14.01 19.11
CA ASN A 10 2.73 14.11 20.11
C ASN A 10 1.41 13.53 19.58
N ASN A 11 1.06 13.82 18.32
CA ASN A 11 -0.14 13.28 17.69
C ASN A 11 -0.06 11.75 17.53
N THR A 12 1.09 11.23 17.10
CA THR A 12 1.29 9.78 16.93
C THR A 12 1.25 9.05 18.27
N LEU A 13 1.91 9.59 19.28
CA LEU A 13 1.90 9.02 20.64
C LEU A 13 0.49 9.01 21.23
N ALA A 14 -0.29 10.07 21.03
CA ALA A 14 -1.69 10.13 21.47
C ALA A 14 -2.54 9.08 20.74
N ALA A 15 -2.37 8.92 19.43
CA ALA A 15 -3.07 7.90 18.65
C ALA A 15 -2.70 6.47 19.10
N PHE A 16 -1.40 6.17 19.26
CA PHE A 16 -0.91 4.86 19.74
C PHE A 16 -1.51 4.52 21.11
N THR A 17 -1.41 5.45 22.06
CA THR A 17 -1.95 5.26 23.42
C THR A 17 -3.46 5.10 23.40
N GLY A 18 -4.15 5.92 22.61
CA GLY A 18 -5.61 5.87 22.48
C GLY A 18 -6.12 4.55 21.90
N LEU A 19 -5.49 4.04 20.84
CA LEU A 19 -5.83 2.76 20.22
C LEU A 19 -5.57 1.59 21.17
N PHE A 20 -4.44 1.61 21.88
CA PHE A 20 -4.12 0.59 22.90
C PHE A 20 -5.18 0.56 24.01
N ASN A 21 -5.50 1.73 24.59
CA ASN A 21 -6.50 1.83 25.66
C ASN A 21 -7.91 1.48 25.16
N TYR A 22 -8.23 1.78 23.90
CA TYR A 22 -9.49 1.36 23.31
C TYR A 22 -9.58 -0.17 23.20
N ALA A 23 -8.53 -0.82 22.71
CA ALA A 23 -8.46 -2.28 22.65
C ALA A 23 -8.56 -2.91 24.04
N LEU A 24 -7.84 -2.37 25.02
CA LEU A 24 -7.81 -2.87 26.38
C LEU A 24 -9.14 -2.67 27.11
N SER A 25 -9.62 -1.43 27.19
CA SER A 25 -10.73 -1.06 28.08
C SER A 25 -12.11 -1.10 27.41
N VAL A 26 -12.17 -0.94 26.09
CA VAL A 26 -13.47 -0.91 25.36
C VAL A 26 -13.73 -2.23 24.66
N LYS A 27 -12.70 -2.85 24.07
CA LYS A 27 -12.82 -4.17 23.43
C LYS A 27 -12.49 -5.34 24.36
N ASN A 28 -12.06 -5.07 25.60
CA ASN A 28 -11.68 -6.08 26.59
C ASN A 28 -10.62 -7.08 26.07
N ILE A 29 -9.74 -6.61 25.17
CA ILE A 29 -8.65 -7.44 24.66
C ILE A 29 -7.55 -7.44 25.73
N PRO A 30 -7.11 -8.62 26.23
CA PRO A 30 -6.02 -8.69 27.20
C PRO A 30 -4.77 -7.99 26.65
N SER A 31 -4.04 -7.29 27.52
CA SER A 31 -2.85 -6.55 27.13
C SER A 31 -1.82 -7.42 26.38
N SER A 32 -1.64 -8.68 26.81
CA SER A 32 -0.77 -9.66 26.13
C SER A 32 -1.19 -10.03 24.71
N ARG A 33 -2.43 -9.74 24.30
CA ARG A 33 -2.99 -9.96 22.96
C ARG A 33 -3.12 -8.67 22.14
N ILE A 34 -2.59 -7.55 22.65
CA ILE A 34 -2.51 -6.29 21.91
C ILE A 34 -1.07 -6.14 21.40
N TYR A 35 -0.92 -6.01 20.09
CA TYR A 35 0.37 -5.90 19.42
C TYR A 35 0.62 -4.46 18.95
N THR A 36 1.86 -4.02 19.01
CA THR A 36 2.27 -2.69 18.52
C THR A 36 3.56 -2.82 17.74
N VAL A 37 3.52 -2.43 16.47
CA VAL A 37 4.63 -2.59 15.52
C VAL A 37 4.80 -1.31 14.72
N ILE A 38 6.03 -0.93 14.42
CA ILE A 38 6.38 0.22 13.59
C ILE A 38 6.84 -0.29 12.22
N SER A 39 6.16 0.14 11.16
CA SER A 39 6.46 -0.26 9.77
C SER A 39 7.90 0.09 9.36
N SER A 40 8.45 -0.70 8.43
CA SER A 40 9.78 -0.47 7.84
C SER A 40 9.88 0.88 7.14
N GLY A 41 8.78 1.40 6.58
CA GLY A 41 8.76 2.69 5.92
C GLY A 41 9.13 3.86 6.84
N VAL A 42 8.71 3.81 8.11
CA VAL A 42 9.08 4.81 9.12
C VAL A 42 10.58 4.70 9.45
N LYS A 43 11.10 3.47 9.60
CA LYS A 43 12.52 3.22 9.84
C LYS A 43 13.40 3.74 8.70
N VAL A 44 13.06 3.40 7.46
CA VAL A 44 13.82 3.83 6.26
C VAL A 44 13.85 5.36 6.18
N GLN A 45 12.72 6.05 6.40
CA GLN A 45 12.71 7.50 6.38
C GLN A 45 13.51 8.11 7.55
N ALA A 46 13.40 7.55 8.76
CA ALA A 46 14.18 8.01 9.89
C ALA A 46 15.69 7.87 9.66
N GLN A 47 16.13 6.78 9.04
CA GLN A 47 17.53 6.58 8.69
C GLN A 47 18.01 7.60 7.65
N LYS A 48 17.22 7.84 6.60
CA LYS A 48 17.55 8.84 5.57
C LYS A 48 17.71 10.25 6.15
N ASP A 49 16.87 10.61 7.11
CA ASP A 49 16.86 11.95 7.71
C ASP A 49 17.69 12.04 9.00
N ASN A 50 18.48 11.01 9.36
CA ASN A 50 19.22 10.91 10.61
C ASN A 50 18.35 11.14 11.88
N ASN A 51 17.11 10.68 11.83
CA ASN A 51 16.04 10.90 12.82
C ASN A 51 15.66 9.63 13.60
N ASN A 52 16.52 8.62 13.67
CA ASN A 52 16.24 7.36 14.39
C ASN A 52 15.85 7.57 15.86
N PHE A 53 16.36 8.64 16.50
CA PHE A 53 16.03 8.95 17.89
C PHE A 53 14.54 9.16 18.12
N TRP A 54 13.79 9.65 17.12
CA TRP A 54 12.34 9.86 17.25
C TRP A 54 11.56 8.54 17.36
N ILE A 55 12.05 7.48 16.71
CA ILE A 55 11.45 6.15 16.83
C ILE A 55 11.66 5.62 18.24
N THR A 56 12.90 5.69 18.75
CA THR A 56 13.22 5.30 20.13
C THR A 56 12.39 6.09 21.14
N LYS A 57 12.35 7.42 20.99
CA LYS A 57 11.55 8.33 21.83
C LYS A 57 10.07 7.95 21.82
N LEU A 58 9.51 7.59 20.66
CA LEU A 58 8.10 7.18 20.52
C LEU A 58 7.83 5.87 21.27
N ILE A 59 8.67 4.86 21.08
CA ILE A 59 8.55 3.55 21.73
C ILE A 59 8.59 3.72 23.26
N ASP A 60 9.61 4.43 23.77
CA ASP A 60 9.79 4.61 25.21
C ASP A 60 8.65 5.42 25.82
N SER A 61 8.22 6.49 25.15
CA SER A 61 7.10 7.31 25.62
C SER A 61 5.77 6.55 25.60
N PHE A 62 5.57 5.67 24.62
CA PHE A 62 4.39 4.80 24.55
C PHE A 62 4.37 3.83 25.74
N ARG A 63 5.48 3.12 25.98
CA ARG A 63 5.63 2.20 27.13
C ARG A 63 5.34 2.88 28.46
N ILE A 64 5.87 4.09 28.65
CA ILE A 64 5.61 4.90 29.86
C ILE A 64 4.12 5.23 29.97
N LYS A 65 3.48 5.69 28.88
CA LYS A 65 2.06 6.09 28.89
C LYS A 65 1.11 4.95 29.20
N ILE A 66 1.39 3.74 28.71
CA ILE A 66 0.54 2.56 28.98
C ILE A 66 0.95 1.82 30.27
N LYS A 67 2.02 2.25 30.94
CA LYS A 67 2.58 1.64 32.16
C LYS A 67 3.10 0.21 31.95
N GLU A 68 3.67 -0.08 30.79
CA GLU A 68 4.25 -1.38 30.45
C GLU A 68 5.69 -1.22 29.93
N PRO A 69 6.67 -1.02 30.83
CA PRO A 69 8.04 -0.69 30.45
C PRO A 69 8.75 -1.81 29.67
N SER A 70 8.33 -3.07 29.86
CA SER A 70 8.90 -4.23 29.17
C SER A 70 8.19 -4.59 27.86
N ARG A 71 7.11 -3.89 27.47
CA ARG A 71 6.35 -4.22 26.26
C ARG A 71 7.26 -4.21 25.03
N ASN A 72 7.23 -5.28 24.24
CA ASN A 72 7.89 -5.27 22.94
C ASN A 72 7.14 -4.35 21.97
N VAL A 73 7.88 -3.45 21.31
CA VAL A 73 7.39 -2.64 20.19
C VAL A 73 8.39 -2.83 19.07
N GLU A 74 8.08 -3.76 18.18
CA GLU A 74 9.00 -4.13 17.12
C GLU A 74 9.05 -3.07 16.02
N VAL A 75 10.25 -2.80 15.51
CA VAL A 75 10.43 -2.02 14.27
C VAL A 75 10.75 -3.00 13.16
N ILE A 76 9.73 -3.37 12.40
CA ILE A 76 9.86 -4.40 11.37
C ILE A 76 10.76 -3.93 10.23
N ASN A 77 11.56 -4.85 9.68
CA ASN A 77 12.38 -4.57 8.50
C ASN A 77 11.56 -4.78 7.21
N ALA A 78 12.07 -4.26 6.08
CA ALA A 78 11.35 -4.29 4.81
C ALA A 78 11.06 -5.72 4.32
N ILE A 79 12.00 -6.65 4.48
CA ILE A 79 11.84 -8.04 4.04
C ILE A 79 10.77 -8.79 4.84
N ASN A 80 10.74 -8.62 6.17
CA ASN A 80 9.75 -9.25 7.03
C ASN A 80 8.37 -8.64 6.80
N GLU A 81 8.27 -7.32 6.63
CA GLU A 81 6.99 -6.68 6.32
C GLU A 81 6.43 -7.18 4.98
N ALA A 82 7.26 -7.23 3.93
CA ALA A 82 6.85 -7.74 2.63
C ALA A 82 6.46 -9.23 2.68
N LYS A 83 7.23 -10.05 3.42
CA LYS A 83 6.91 -11.47 3.65
C LYS A 83 5.58 -11.64 4.38
N LEU A 84 5.35 -10.88 5.45
CA LEU A 84 4.10 -10.93 6.22
C LEU A 84 2.92 -10.43 5.39
N SER A 85 3.09 -9.37 4.59
CA SER A 85 2.08 -8.92 3.64
C SER A 85 1.69 -10.06 2.71
N HIS A 86 2.68 -10.77 2.15
CA HIS A 86 2.44 -11.91 1.25
C HIS A 86 1.64 -13.02 1.96
N LEU A 87 2.11 -13.46 3.14
CA LEU A 87 1.43 -14.50 3.92
C LEU A 87 0.03 -14.11 4.43
N GLY A 88 -0.22 -12.81 4.61
CA GLY A 88 -1.50 -12.29 5.08
C GLY A 88 -2.52 -12.03 3.97
N ILE A 89 -2.06 -11.85 2.73
CA ILE A 89 -2.90 -11.43 1.60
C ILE A 89 -3.10 -12.57 0.60
N VAL A 90 -2.03 -13.30 0.28
CA VAL A 90 -2.05 -14.31 -0.77
C VAL A 90 -2.56 -15.64 -0.18
N PRO A 91 -3.60 -16.25 -0.77
CA PRO A 91 -4.07 -17.57 -0.37
C PRO A 91 -2.97 -18.61 -0.44
N GLU A 92 -3.04 -19.62 0.43
CA GLU A 92 -2.01 -20.65 0.59
C GLU A 92 -1.67 -21.34 -0.73
N GLU A 93 -2.71 -21.73 -1.47
CA GLU A 93 -2.63 -22.43 -2.74
C GLU A 93 -1.99 -21.60 -3.87
N ARG A 94 -1.86 -20.28 -3.69
CA ARG A 94 -1.23 -19.37 -4.66
C ARG A 94 0.07 -18.74 -4.17
N ARG A 95 0.57 -19.11 -2.98
CA ARG A 95 1.74 -18.46 -2.36
C ARG A 95 2.99 -18.50 -3.23
N TYR A 96 3.17 -19.57 -3.98
CA TYR A 96 4.37 -19.84 -4.76
C TYR A 96 4.27 -19.43 -6.23
N THR A 97 3.11 -18.94 -6.67
CA THR A 97 2.85 -18.49 -8.05
C THR A 97 2.44 -17.02 -8.13
N THR A 98 2.34 -16.33 -6.98
CA THR A 98 1.92 -14.93 -6.89
C THR A 98 3.07 -14.04 -6.45
N PHE A 99 3.29 -12.97 -7.23
CA PHE A 99 4.11 -11.84 -6.84
C PHE A 99 3.22 -10.76 -6.23
N LEU A 100 3.43 -10.43 -4.96
CA LEU A 100 2.68 -9.37 -4.28
C LEU A 100 3.45 -8.04 -4.35
N ILE A 101 2.76 -6.95 -4.66
CA ILE A 101 3.31 -5.59 -4.70
C ILE A 101 2.41 -4.64 -3.91
N ASP A 102 2.87 -4.19 -2.76
CA ASP A 102 2.20 -3.19 -1.93
C ASP A 102 2.69 -1.79 -2.25
N ILE A 103 1.85 -0.99 -2.91
CA ILE A 103 2.15 0.40 -3.26
C ILE A 103 1.69 1.30 -2.11
N GLY A 104 2.63 1.60 -1.22
CA GLY A 104 2.47 2.59 -0.18
C GLY A 104 2.53 4.02 -0.73
N SER A 105 2.39 4.98 0.18
CA SER A 105 2.46 6.41 -0.15
C SER A 105 3.90 6.94 -0.27
N GLY A 106 4.85 6.35 0.45
CA GLY A 106 6.26 6.74 0.41
C GLY A 106 7.15 5.82 -0.40
N ASN A 107 6.89 4.51 -0.37
CA ASN A 107 7.66 3.45 -1.01
C ASN A 107 6.69 2.36 -1.51
N THR A 108 7.22 1.44 -2.30
CA THR A 108 6.53 0.23 -2.75
C THR A 108 7.35 -0.96 -2.29
N LYS A 109 6.70 -1.97 -1.73
CA LYS A 109 7.37 -3.19 -1.25
C LYS A 109 6.59 -4.42 -1.62
N GLY A 110 7.26 -5.55 -1.70
CA GLY A 110 6.61 -6.78 -2.10
C GLY A 110 7.60 -7.91 -2.30
N GLY A 111 7.20 -8.89 -3.08
CA GLY A 111 8.03 -10.03 -3.41
C GLY A 111 7.23 -11.31 -3.58
N TYR A 112 7.97 -12.42 -3.55
CA TYR A 112 7.43 -13.77 -3.74
C TYR A 112 8.34 -14.82 -3.10
N PHE A 113 7.84 -16.06 -3.06
CA PHE A 113 8.56 -17.23 -2.56
C PHE A 113 9.02 -18.11 -3.73
N PRO A 114 10.32 -18.10 -4.12
CA PRO A 114 10.79 -18.79 -5.33
C PRO A 114 10.87 -20.32 -5.22
N ASN A 115 11.00 -20.87 -4.00
CA ASN A 115 11.44 -22.25 -3.79
C ASN A 115 10.34 -23.15 -3.21
N GLY A 116 9.06 -22.80 -3.41
CA GLY A 116 7.94 -23.59 -2.87
C GLY A 116 7.90 -23.65 -1.34
N ASN A 117 8.54 -22.71 -0.63
CA ASN A 117 8.56 -22.65 0.82
C ASN A 117 8.48 -21.21 1.34
N THR A 118 8.08 -21.04 2.60
CA THR A 118 7.93 -19.73 3.25
C THR A 118 9.21 -19.22 3.91
N ASN A 119 10.33 -19.94 3.81
CA ASN A 119 11.60 -19.57 4.45
C ASN A 119 12.45 -18.65 3.57
N ASN A 120 12.37 -18.81 2.26
CA ASN A 120 13.12 -18.01 1.29
C ASN A 120 12.20 -16.99 0.63
N PHE A 121 12.35 -15.71 0.97
CA PHE A 121 11.56 -14.63 0.36
C PHE A 121 12.45 -13.75 -0.51
N ARG A 122 12.03 -13.50 -1.76
CA ARG A 122 12.70 -12.56 -2.67
C ARG A 122 12.02 -11.21 -2.56
N LEU A 123 12.71 -10.25 -1.94
CA LEU A 123 12.21 -8.89 -1.75
C LEU A 123 12.20 -8.11 -3.07
N PHE A 124 11.11 -7.37 -3.27
CA PHE A 124 10.98 -6.27 -4.21
C PHE A 124 10.74 -4.99 -3.43
N GLU A 125 11.56 -3.96 -3.66
CA GLU A 125 11.45 -2.70 -2.94
C GLU A 125 11.80 -1.53 -3.86
N LEU A 126 10.99 -0.47 -3.79
CA LEU A 126 11.20 0.80 -4.48
C LEU A 126 11.09 1.95 -3.49
N THR A 127 11.86 3.02 -3.69
CA THR A 127 11.74 4.29 -2.97
C THR A 127 10.57 5.17 -3.43
N TRP A 128 9.72 4.63 -4.30
CA TRP A 128 8.55 5.31 -4.89
C TRP A 128 7.24 4.73 -4.38
N GLY A 129 6.32 5.63 -4.06
CA GLY A 129 4.94 5.36 -3.68
C GLY A 129 4.05 6.47 -4.22
N THR A 130 2.75 6.44 -3.90
CA THR A 130 1.80 7.39 -4.50
C THR A 130 2.13 8.85 -4.21
N LYS A 131 2.38 9.19 -2.94
CA LYS A 131 2.68 10.56 -2.53
C LYS A 131 4.10 10.99 -2.88
N SER A 132 5.09 10.11 -2.79
CA SER A 132 6.46 10.46 -3.24
C SER A 132 6.48 10.75 -4.75
N THR A 133 5.71 10.01 -5.55
CA THR A 133 5.52 10.28 -6.98
C THR A 133 4.81 11.62 -7.24
N ALA A 134 3.72 11.88 -6.52
CA ALA A 134 3.00 13.16 -6.62
C ALA A 134 3.90 14.34 -6.25
N ASN A 135 4.58 14.28 -5.10
CA ASN A 135 5.48 15.34 -4.65
C ASN A 135 6.64 15.59 -5.64
N ALA A 136 7.22 14.53 -6.21
CA ALA A 136 8.27 14.67 -7.21
C ALA A 136 7.77 15.36 -8.49
N THR A 137 6.50 15.10 -8.85
CA THR A 137 5.82 15.77 -9.97
C THR A 137 5.54 17.24 -9.65
N GLU A 138 5.04 17.53 -8.45
CA GLU A 138 4.74 18.90 -8.00
C GLU A 138 5.96 19.81 -8.02
N LYS A 139 7.12 19.30 -7.60
CA LYS A 139 8.40 20.02 -7.67
C LYS A 139 8.81 20.42 -9.09
N ARG A 140 8.23 19.80 -10.13
CA ARG A 140 8.51 20.06 -11.54
C ARG A 140 7.49 20.98 -12.21
N LEU A 141 6.44 21.41 -11.52
CA LEU A 141 5.37 22.21 -12.11
C LEU A 141 5.83 23.63 -12.49
N GLY A 142 6.77 24.19 -11.72
CA GLY A 142 7.07 25.62 -11.79
C GLY A 142 5.81 26.44 -11.49
N ASP A 143 5.59 27.50 -12.26
CA ASP A 143 4.42 28.38 -12.07
C ASP A 143 3.13 27.82 -12.71
N ASN A 144 3.23 26.82 -13.58
CA ASN A 144 2.08 26.24 -14.26
C ASN A 144 1.46 25.11 -13.43
N ASN A 145 0.38 25.42 -12.73
CA ASN A 145 -0.32 24.48 -11.86
C ASN A 145 -1.52 23.78 -12.53
N THR A 146 -1.61 23.70 -13.86
CA THR A 146 -2.72 22.99 -14.52
C THR A 146 -2.56 21.47 -14.47
N ILE A 147 -3.67 20.74 -14.65
CA ILE A 147 -3.65 19.27 -14.64
C ILE A 147 -2.91 18.69 -15.85
N GLU A 148 -2.94 19.38 -16.99
CA GLU A 148 -2.22 19.00 -18.21
C GLU A 148 -0.71 19.10 -17.99
N ASN A 149 -0.25 20.19 -17.36
CA ASN A 149 1.17 20.31 -17.01
C ASN A 149 1.56 19.26 -15.98
N PHE A 150 0.74 19.01 -14.96
CA PHE A 150 0.96 17.93 -13.99
C PHE A 150 1.12 16.58 -14.69
N SER A 151 0.20 16.21 -15.58
CA SER A 151 0.25 14.96 -16.35
C SER A 151 1.54 14.83 -17.18
N ARG A 152 1.96 15.92 -17.84
CA ARG A 152 3.21 15.97 -18.60
C ARG A 152 4.45 15.80 -17.72
N GLN A 153 4.51 16.47 -16.56
CA GLN A 153 5.63 16.31 -15.64
C GLN A 153 5.63 14.94 -14.97
N LEU A 154 4.45 14.39 -14.67
CA LEU A 154 4.30 13.05 -14.11
C LEU A 154 4.89 12.01 -15.05
N TYR A 155 4.64 12.11 -16.36
CA TYR A 155 5.26 11.24 -17.35
C TYR A 155 6.80 11.27 -17.26
N ARG A 156 7.40 12.46 -17.11
CA ARG A 156 8.86 12.60 -16.98
C ARG A 156 9.41 12.04 -15.67
N VAL A 157 8.66 12.12 -14.58
CA VAL A 157 9.04 11.49 -13.30
C VAL A 157 9.00 9.98 -13.44
N LEU A 158 7.91 9.45 -14.00
CA LEU A 158 7.70 8.02 -14.19
C LEU A 158 8.69 7.42 -15.19
N ALA A 159 9.05 8.13 -16.25
CA ALA A 159 10.03 7.69 -17.24
C ALA A 159 11.49 7.95 -16.85
N GLY A 160 11.74 8.63 -15.73
CA GLY A 160 13.09 8.88 -15.20
C GLY A 160 13.45 7.87 -14.11
N ASN A 161 14.00 8.37 -13.00
CA ASN A 161 14.49 7.56 -11.88
C ASN A 161 13.50 6.49 -11.36
N ALA A 162 12.19 6.74 -11.46
CA ALA A 162 11.20 5.74 -11.06
C ALA A 162 11.23 4.51 -11.97
N ALA A 163 11.32 4.69 -13.29
CA ALA A 163 11.45 3.58 -14.24
C ALA A 163 12.74 2.80 -14.04
N ASP A 164 13.87 3.50 -13.86
CA ASP A 164 15.18 2.86 -13.66
C ASP A 164 15.18 1.96 -12.43
N GLU A 165 14.62 2.45 -11.31
CA GLU A 165 14.52 1.69 -10.07
C GLU A 165 13.56 0.49 -10.21
N ILE A 166 12.44 0.67 -10.92
CA ILE A 166 11.48 -0.39 -11.21
C ILE A 166 12.14 -1.52 -12.03
N VAL A 167 12.81 -1.19 -13.13
CA VAL A 167 13.49 -2.16 -14.00
C VAL A 167 14.56 -2.91 -13.21
N TYR A 168 15.38 -2.19 -12.44
CA TYR A 168 16.39 -2.80 -11.59
C TYR A 168 15.78 -3.76 -10.57
N ALA A 169 14.74 -3.35 -9.85
CA ALA A 169 14.09 -4.16 -8.81
C ALA A 169 13.42 -5.42 -9.38
N VAL A 170 12.79 -5.33 -10.56
CA VAL A 170 12.19 -6.50 -11.24
C VAL A 170 13.29 -7.48 -11.67
N ASN A 171 14.39 -6.99 -12.25
CA ASN A 171 15.50 -7.83 -12.68
C ASN A 171 16.19 -8.52 -11.50
N VAL A 172 16.51 -7.79 -10.44
CA VAL A 172 17.19 -8.36 -9.25
C VAL A 172 16.31 -9.36 -8.50
N SER A 173 14.99 -9.18 -8.52
CA SER A 173 14.08 -10.13 -7.89
C SER A 173 13.86 -11.41 -8.71
N ASN A 174 14.23 -11.46 -10.00
CA ASN A 174 13.89 -12.54 -10.94
C ASN A 174 12.37 -12.83 -10.99
N ALA A 175 11.54 -11.81 -10.72
CA ALA A 175 10.10 -11.94 -10.51
C ALA A 175 9.36 -12.52 -11.72
N TYR A 176 9.76 -12.09 -12.92
CA TYR A 176 9.01 -12.31 -14.15
C TYR A 176 8.86 -13.80 -14.52
N ASN A 177 9.93 -14.58 -14.38
CA ASN A 177 9.94 -16.00 -14.77
C ASN A 177 9.22 -16.92 -13.76
N MET A 178 8.92 -16.42 -12.56
CA MET A 178 8.52 -17.27 -11.43
C MET A 178 7.05 -17.13 -11.05
N SER A 179 6.36 -16.09 -11.52
CA SER A 179 5.00 -15.77 -11.08
C SER A 179 4.03 -15.71 -12.26
N ASP A 180 2.88 -16.36 -12.11
CA ASP A 180 1.76 -16.30 -13.07
C ASP A 180 0.82 -15.14 -12.73
N TYR A 181 0.74 -14.83 -11.44
CA TYR A 181 -0.15 -13.81 -10.89
C TYR A 181 0.65 -12.66 -10.29
N VAL A 182 0.21 -11.44 -10.54
CA VAL A 182 0.78 -10.22 -9.92
C VAL A 182 -0.36 -9.51 -9.19
N ALA A 183 -0.29 -9.54 -7.86
CA ALA A 183 -1.28 -8.91 -7.00
C ALA A 183 -0.75 -7.56 -6.49
N PHE A 184 -1.53 -6.51 -6.67
CA PHE A 184 -1.25 -5.19 -6.14
C PHE A 184 -2.07 -4.92 -4.89
N SER A 185 -1.44 -4.39 -3.86
CA SER A 185 -2.10 -3.92 -2.66
C SER A 185 -1.75 -2.47 -2.35
N GLY A 186 -2.31 -1.96 -1.24
CA GLY A 186 -2.09 -0.61 -0.77
C GLY A 186 -3.23 0.33 -1.17
N GLY A 187 -3.17 1.57 -0.67
CA GLY A 187 -4.29 2.51 -0.80
C GLY A 187 -4.68 2.80 -2.25
N ILE A 188 -3.72 2.78 -3.18
CA ILE A 188 -4.01 3.00 -4.60
C ILE A 188 -4.64 1.80 -5.28
N ALA A 189 -4.23 0.57 -4.94
CA ALA A 189 -4.88 -0.63 -5.46
C ALA A 189 -6.35 -0.67 -5.03
N TRP A 190 -6.62 -0.35 -3.75
CA TRP A 190 -7.97 -0.18 -3.23
C TRP A 190 -8.77 0.90 -3.96
N ALA A 191 -8.22 2.11 -4.07
CA ALA A 191 -8.89 3.23 -4.72
C ALA A 191 -9.23 2.93 -6.19
N THR A 192 -8.28 2.38 -6.93
CA THR A 192 -8.47 1.98 -8.33
C THR A 192 -9.53 0.89 -8.46
N ALA A 193 -9.50 -0.15 -7.60
CA ALA A 193 -10.50 -1.22 -7.63
C ALA A 193 -11.93 -0.70 -7.39
N VAL A 194 -12.11 0.15 -6.37
CA VAL A 194 -13.43 0.71 -6.01
C VAL A 194 -14.00 1.59 -7.12
N LEU A 195 -13.16 2.41 -7.75
CA LEU A 195 -13.62 3.35 -8.77
C LEU A 195 -13.82 2.70 -10.15
N MET A 196 -13.08 1.63 -10.46
CA MET A 196 -13.22 0.90 -11.72
C MET A 196 -14.34 -0.15 -11.68
N TYR A 197 -14.50 -0.83 -10.55
CA TYR A 197 -15.42 -1.98 -10.40
C TYR A 197 -16.28 -1.85 -9.14
N PRO A 198 -17.16 -0.83 -9.05
CA PRO A 198 -18.06 -0.68 -7.90
C PRO A 198 -18.99 -1.87 -7.68
N GLU A 199 -19.31 -2.65 -8.72
CA GLU A 199 -20.05 -3.91 -8.65
C GLU A 199 -19.31 -5.02 -7.89
N LEU A 200 -17.99 -4.90 -7.74
CA LEU A 200 -17.16 -5.84 -7.01
C LEU A 200 -16.83 -5.31 -5.61
N ILE A 201 -17.68 -4.45 -5.01
CA ILE A 201 -17.39 -3.76 -3.74
C ILE A 201 -17.12 -4.71 -2.57
N ASP A 202 -17.72 -5.90 -2.57
CA ASP A 202 -17.53 -6.92 -1.53
C ASP A 202 -16.41 -7.93 -1.86
N ASN A 203 -15.97 -8.01 -3.12
CA ASN A 203 -14.90 -8.94 -3.52
C ASN A 203 -13.54 -8.41 -3.06
N PRO A 204 -12.80 -9.07 -2.14
CA PRO A 204 -11.55 -8.52 -1.61
C PRO A 204 -10.41 -8.43 -2.65
N VAL A 205 -10.53 -9.22 -3.72
CA VAL A 205 -9.56 -9.32 -4.82
C VAL A 205 -10.31 -9.08 -6.13
N VAL A 206 -9.86 -8.09 -6.89
CA VAL A 206 -10.49 -7.66 -8.14
C VAL A 206 -9.53 -7.93 -9.30
N PRO A 207 -9.87 -8.81 -10.27
CA PRO A 207 -9.04 -8.99 -11.46
C PRO A 207 -9.07 -7.71 -12.32
N VAL A 208 -7.96 -7.42 -12.99
CA VAL A 208 -7.85 -6.26 -13.88
C VAL A 208 -6.86 -6.55 -15.00
N THR A 209 -7.00 -5.89 -16.15
CA THR A 209 -5.97 -5.86 -17.20
C THR A 209 -5.21 -4.54 -17.23
N TYR A 210 -4.03 -4.55 -17.84
CA TYR A 210 -3.24 -3.34 -18.06
C TYR A 210 -4.04 -2.28 -18.82
N GLU A 211 -4.76 -2.66 -19.88
CA GLU A 211 -5.55 -1.75 -20.72
C GLU A 211 -6.70 -1.11 -19.96
N GLU A 212 -7.35 -1.84 -19.05
CA GLU A 212 -8.42 -1.28 -18.21
C GLU A 212 -7.87 -0.18 -17.29
N VAL A 213 -6.71 -0.40 -16.66
CA VAL A 213 -6.06 0.62 -15.82
C VAL A 213 -5.58 1.81 -16.67
N VAL A 214 -5.14 1.59 -17.92
CA VAL A 214 -4.82 2.69 -18.85
C VAL A 214 -6.06 3.55 -19.14
N LYS A 215 -7.19 2.92 -19.49
CA LYS A 215 -8.45 3.63 -19.73
C LYS A 215 -8.91 4.41 -18.50
N PHE A 216 -8.79 3.81 -17.31
CA PHE A 216 -9.07 4.49 -16.05
C PHE A 216 -8.17 5.72 -15.85
N ARG A 217 -6.86 5.61 -16.12
CA ARG A 217 -5.95 6.76 -16.06
C ARG A 217 -6.30 7.86 -17.06
N GLU A 218 -6.75 7.50 -18.26
CA GLU A 218 -7.24 8.48 -19.22
C GLU A 218 -8.50 9.19 -18.74
N GLN A 219 -9.43 8.46 -18.11
CA GLN A 219 -10.63 9.03 -17.51
C GLN A 219 -10.30 9.98 -16.36
N LEU A 220 -9.32 9.64 -15.51
CA LEU A 220 -8.80 10.55 -14.48
C LEU A 220 -8.29 11.87 -15.07
N LEU A 221 -7.74 11.87 -16.29
CA LEU A 221 -7.25 13.08 -16.95
C LEU A 221 -8.38 13.86 -17.65
N LYS A 222 -9.25 13.16 -18.39
CA LYS A 222 -10.24 13.77 -19.31
C LYS A 222 -11.59 14.07 -18.65
N ASN A 223 -12.00 13.28 -17.64
CA ASN A 223 -13.32 13.34 -17.03
C ASN A 223 -13.30 12.91 -15.55
N TYR A 224 -12.52 13.60 -14.72
CA TYR A 224 -12.39 13.25 -13.30
C TYR A 224 -13.70 13.37 -12.50
N SER A 225 -14.63 14.24 -12.91
CA SER A 225 -15.95 14.37 -12.26
C SER A 225 -16.71 13.04 -12.28
N SER A 226 -16.63 12.26 -13.37
CA SER A 226 -17.24 10.93 -13.45
C SER A 226 -16.72 9.91 -12.44
N LEU A 227 -15.54 10.16 -11.85
CA LEU A 227 -14.91 9.33 -10.82
C LEU A 227 -15.02 9.95 -9.41
N SER A 228 -15.63 11.13 -9.32
CA SER A 228 -15.73 11.91 -8.09
C SER A 228 -17.15 12.43 -7.87
N THR A 229 -17.45 13.63 -8.35
CA THR A 229 -18.71 14.34 -8.05
C THR A 229 -19.94 13.75 -8.72
N THR A 230 -19.77 13.18 -9.92
CA THR A 230 -20.84 12.52 -10.68
C THR A 230 -20.61 11.01 -10.76
N PHE A 231 -19.90 10.45 -9.79
CA PHE A 231 -19.68 9.01 -9.70
C PHE A 231 -21.02 8.28 -9.59
N SER A 232 -21.20 7.29 -10.44
CA SER A 232 -22.40 6.47 -10.51
C SER A 232 -22.02 5.00 -10.49
N VAL A 233 -22.95 4.20 -10.01
CA VAL A 233 -22.80 2.76 -9.80
C VAL A 233 -23.84 2.08 -10.71
N PRO A 234 -23.49 1.02 -11.45
CA PRO A 234 -24.42 0.32 -12.32
C PRO A 234 -25.74 -0.05 -11.64
N ASP A 235 -26.86 0.10 -12.34
CA ASP A 235 -28.19 -0.17 -11.78
C ASP A 235 -28.46 -1.66 -11.51
N ALA A 236 -27.63 -2.56 -12.04
CA ALA A 236 -27.74 -4.00 -11.85
C ALA A 236 -27.21 -4.50 -10.49
N ILE A 237 -26.66 -3.61 -9.66
CA ILE A 237 -26.10 -3.93 -8.34
C ILE A 237 -27.20 -3.79 -7.28
N ASP A 238 -27.18 -4.65 -6.25
CA ASP A 238 -28.10 -4.57 -5.11
C ASP A 238 -28.02 -3.20 -4.41
N GLU A 239 -29.11 -2.75 -3.81
CA GLU A 239 -29.18 -1.43 -3.20
C GLU A 239 -28.18 -1.26 -2.04
N ASP A 240 -27.95 -2.29 -1.22
CA ASP A 240 -27.00 -2.21 -0.11
C ASP A 240 -25.56 -2.06 -0.63
N ASP A 241 -25.20 -2.86 -1.64
CA ASP A 241 -23.90 -2.79 -2.32
C ASP A 241 -23.71 -1.45 -3.04
N LYS A 242 -24.77 -0.92 -3.65
CA LYS A 242 -24.77 0.40 -4.29
C LYS A 242 -24.47 1.50 -3.27
N GLN A 243 -25.13 1.49 -2.12
CA GLN A 243 -24.88 2.45 -1.05
C GLN A 243 -23.46 2.31 -0.48
N LEU A 244 -22.97 1.08 -0.31
CA LEU A 244 -21.61 0.81 0.14
C LEU A 244 -20.57 1.31 -0.86
N ALA A 245 -20.75 1.05 -2.15
CA ALA A 245 -19.87 1.51 -3.22
C ALA A 245 -19.81 3.05 -3.28
N LEU A 246 -20.97 3.72 -3.24
CA LEU A 246 -21.04 5.19 -3.21
C LEU A 246 -20.34 5.80 -1.99
N LYS A 247 -20.55 5.21 -0.80
CA LYS A 247 -19.89 5.64 0.44
C LYS A 247 -18.38 5.43 0.37
N THR A 248 -17.95 4.30 -0.19
CA THR A 248 -16.54 3.95 -0.31
C THR A 248 -15.85 4.85 -1.34
N ALA A 249 -16.47 5.12 -2.49
CA ALA A 249 -15.97 6.06 -3.49
C ALA A 249 -15.85 7.49 -2.93
N LYS A 250 -16.80 7.95 -2.10
CA LYS A 250 -16.67 9.22 -1.36
C LYS A 250 -15.46 9.23 -0.42
N THR A 251 -15.15 8.09 0.19
CA THR A 251 -13.98 7.95 1.07
C THR A 251 -12.69 7.98 0.26
N VAL A 252 -12.64 7.27 -0.88
CA VAL A 252 -11.52 7.32 -1.82
C VAL A 252 -11.24 8.77 -2.24
N ASN A 253 -12.25 9.50 -2.70
CA ASN A 253 -12.09 10.88 -3.16
C ASN A 253 -11.73 11.89 -2.05
N LYS A 254 -11.89 11.54 -0.78
CA LYS A 254 -11.36 12.34 0.36
C LYS A 254 -9.86 12.09 0.60
N VAL A 255 -9.38 10.89 0.29
CA VAL A 255 -8.00 10.48 0.51
C VAL A 255 -7.13 10.80 -0.71
N PHE A 256 -7.67 10.61 -1.91
CA PHE A 256 -6.99 10.79 -3.17
C PHE A 256 -7.71 11.86 -4.00
N ASP A 257 -7.06 13.01 -4.14
CA ASP A 257 -7.45 13.99 -5.17
C ASP A 257 -7.02 13.50 -6.57
N GLN A 258 -7.41 14.26 -7.61
CA GLN A 258 -7.10 13.92 -8.99
C GLN A 258 -5.60 13.69 -9.24
N ARG A 259 -4.73 14.52 -8.63
CA ARG A 259 -3.28 14.42 -8.79
C ARG A 259 -2.70 13.20 -8.13
N SER A 260 -3.15 12.89 -6.91
CA SER A 260 -2.75 11.71 -6.17
C SER A 260 -3.21 10.43 -6.87
N MET A 261 -4.42 10.43 -7.43
CA MET A 261 -4.93 9.33 -8.26
C MET A 261 -4.10 9.15 -9.54
N LEU A 262 -3.80 10.23 -10.26
CA LEU A 262 -2.96 10.18 -11.47
C LEU A 262 -1.55 9.68 -11.16
N ALA A 263 -0.92 10.18 -10.10
CA ALA A 263 0.41 9.77 -9.69
C ALA A 263 0.46 8.30 -9.25
N GLY A 264 -0.48 7.88 -8.41
CA GLY A 264 -0.58 6.51 -7.95
C GLY A 264 -0.88 5.52 -9.08
N THR A 265 -1.88 5.81 -9.91
CA THR A 265 -2.23 4.97 -11.06
C THR A 265 -1.12 4.94 -12.11
N GLY A 266 -0.41 6.06 -12.30
CA GLY A 266 0.77 6.13 -13.15
C GLY A 266 1.89 5.22 -12.67
N LEU A 267 2.20 5.24 -11.37
CA LEU A 267 3.19 4.33 -10.77
C LEU A 267 2.76 2.85 -10.92
N LEU A 268 1.50 2.55 -10.60
CA LEU A 268 0.90 1.22 -10.79
C LEU A 268 1.11 0.71 -12.22
N LEU A 269 0.72 1.50 -13.23
CA LEU A 269 0.90 1.14 -14.64
C LEU A 269 2.37 0.94 -15.01
N ASN A 270 3.28 1.75 -14.47
CA ASN A 270 4.69 1.63 -14.77
C ASN A 270 5.27 0.30 -14.26
N ILE A 271 4.80 -0.16 -13.09
CA ILE A 271 5.16 -1.47 -12.53
C ILE A 271 4.49 -2.59 -13.34
N MET A 272 3.17 -2.50 -13.58
CA MET A 272 2.44 -3.51 -14.39
C MET A 272 3.11 -3.74 -15.74
N ARG A 273 3.60 -2.68 -16.39
CA ARG A 273 4.28 -2.75 -17.69
C ARG A 273 5.50 -3.67 -17.68
N GLN A 274 6.20 -3.83 -16.55
CA GLN A 274 7.35 -4.74 -16.48
C GLN A 274 6.96 -6.22 -16.49
N PHE A 275 5.69 -6.51 -16.18
CA PHE A 275 5.13 -7.85 -16.19
C PHE A 275 4.26 -8.11 -17.43
N GLU A 276 4.06 -7.10 -18.27
CA GLU A 276 3.45 -7.25 -19.59
C GLU A 276 4.48 -7.83 -20.56
N GLY A 277 4.44 -9.16 -20.74
CA GLY A 277 5.25 -9.87 -21.71
C GLY A 277 4.69 -9.80 -23.13
N VAL A 278 5.58 -9.89 -24.13
CA VAL A 278 5.18 -10.07 -25.53
C VAL A 278 4.57 -11.46 -25.78
N TYR A 279 5.01 -12.47 -25.01
CA TYR A 279 4.64 -13.88 -25.22
C TYR A 279 3.86 -14.50 -24.05
N GLU A 280 4.00 -13.96 -22.84
CA GLU A 280 3.29 -14.43 -21.65
C GLU A 280 2.55 -13.26 -21.00
N LYS A 281 1.23 -13.37 -20.88
CA LYS A 281 0.42 -12.40 -20.15
C LYS A 281 0.26 -12.87 -18.71
N LYS A 282 0.88 -12.14 -17.77
CA LYS A 282 0.61 -12.32 -16.34
C LYS A 282 -0.80 -11.82 -16.03
N GLN A 283 -1.42 -12.41 -15.01
CA GLN A 283 -2.74 -11.98 -14.55
C GLN A 283 -2.60 -10.98 -13.41
N PHE A 284 -3.28 -9.83 -13.51
CA PHE A 284 -3.22 -8.78 -12.49
C PHE A 284 -4.45 -8.77 -11.59
N PHE A 285 -4.21 -8.46 -10.32
CA PHE A 285 -5.27 -8.32 -9.32
C PHE A 285 -5.04 -7.08 -8.46
N LEU A 286 -6.12 -6.41 -8.08
CA LEU A 286 -6.12 -5.35 -7.08
C LEU A 286 -6.72 -5.89 -5.79
N VAL A 287 -5.95 -5.83 -4.70
CA VAL A 287 -6.36 -6.30 -3.37
C VAL A 287 -6.77 -5.12 -2.52
N LYS A 288 -8.04 -5.07 -2.11
CA LYS A 288 -8.61 -3.96 -1.33
C LYS A 288 -8.19 -3.94 0.14
N ASN A 289 -7.92 -5.12 0.72
CA ASN A 289 -7.65 -5.28 2.16
C ASN A 289 -6.17 -5.41 2.52
N GLY A 290 -5.25 -5.01 1.63
CA GLY A 290 -3.81 -5.22 1.87
C GLY A 290 -3.25 -4.51 3.11
N GLN A 291 -3.88 -3.41 3.53
CA GLN A 291 -3.50 -2.63 4.71
C GLN A 291 -3.52 -3.43 6.03
N VAL A 292 -4.34 -4.50 6.11
CA VAL A 292 -4.39 -5.39 7.30
C VAL A 292 -3.57 -6.66 7.11
N GLY A 293 -3.03 -6.91 5.92
CA GLY A 293 -2.38 -8.15 5.54
C GLY A 293 -1.20 -8.51 6.46
N TRP A 294 -0.16 -7.68 6.46
CA TRP A 294 1.02 -7.95 7.27
C TRP A 294 0.74 -7.90 8.77
N VAL A 295 -0.18 -7.03 9.23
CA VAL A 295 -0.57 -6.93 10.64
C VAL A 295 -1.24 -8.23 11.09
N SER A 296 -2.16 -8.78 10.29
CA SER A 296 -2.85 -10.02 10.61
C SER A 296 -1.90 -11.22 10.62
N ALA A 297 -0.96 -11.26 9.66
CA ALA A 297 0.07 -12.29 9.62
C ALA A 297 1.05 -12.18 10.79
N TYR A 298 1.40 -10.96 11.22
CA TYR A 298 2.25 -10.70 12.38
C TYR A 298 1.63 -11.29 13.66
N VAL A 299 0.36 -10.97 13.91
CA VAL A 299 -0.38 -11.49 15.06
C VAL A 299 -0.47 -13.02 14.99
N ARG A 300 -0.81 -13.59 13.83
CA ARG A 300 -0.93 -15.04 13.66
C ARG A 300 0.38 -15.77 13.98
N GLN A 301 1.51 -15.28 13.48
CA GLN A 301 2.82 -15.91 13.74
C GLN A 301 3.20 -15.90 15.22
N ASP A 302 2.80 -14.86 15.96
CA ASP A 302 3.04 -14.80 17.40
C ASP A 302 2.16 -15.81 18.15
N LEU A 303 0.88 -15.92 17.77
CA LEU A 303 -0.05 -16.90 18.34
C LEU A 303 0.36 -18.35 18.09
N GLU A 304 0.98 -18.65 16.94
CA GLU A 304 1.48 -20.00 16.61
C GLU A 304 2.69 -20.38 17.48
N LYS A 305 3.55 -19.43 17.86
CA LYS A 305 4.68 -19.66 18.76
C LYS A 305 4.26 -19.97 20.20
N ASP A 306 3.12 -19.43 20.64
CA ASP A 306 2.56 -19.73 21.97
C ASP A 306 2.02 -21.18 22.08
N GLN A 307 1.89 -21.90 20.95
CA GLN A 307 1.34 -23.26 20.89
C GLN A 307 2.41 -24.36 20.81
N GLU A 308 3.68 -24.00 20.64
CA GLU A 308 4.85 -24.89 20.69
C GLU A 308 5.51 -24.89 22.07
#